data_AF-A0AAV9VM45-F1
#
_entry.id   AF-A0AAV9VM45-F1
#
_cell.length_a   1.000
_cell.length_b   1.000
_cell.length_c   1.000
_cell.angle_alpha   90.00
_cell.angle_beta   90.00
_cell.angle_gamma   90.00
#
_symmetry.space_group_name_H-M   'P 1'
#
loop_
_entity.id
_entity.type
_entity.pdbx_description
1 polymer ?
#
loop_
_entity_poly.entity_id
_entity_poly.type
_entity_poly.pdbx_seq_one_letter_code
_entity_poly.pdbx_strand_id
1 'polypeptide(L)'
;MLPNLDNIPDRIATTVRRLPILTRGLLGLTVVLFILGRISDTDAVLELDNQNFGITQLHRLNTYPFVHQGWIHLVINLLAVTYPLSRFEREKGTLHTFLMIVGPFSTFPAIGYTAIDKLFFGGNGIYYGMSVFIVMFAAMDATRIYKYKPYYWVSGYRIPSWAPVVGFVLVLEIFVFGGTGWLIHVLAMAVGWAYASEYLKLLEPPEKVLKFVETKLRPLFSRIPFYVTLDARDTAGHTLVLPTFSEETGARGGIDMPSLRMNPRNSPPASVGGSGNGGNFGGAGRTLGTS
;
A
#
# COMPACT_ATOMS: atom_id res chain seq x y z
N MET A 1 -32.19 5.82 -3.79
CA MET A 1 -31.67 7.14 -4.20
C MET A 1 -30.53 6.91 -5.17
N LEU A 2 -30.63 7.39 -6.41
CA LEU A 2 -29.52 7.30 -7.36
C LEU A 2 -28.40 8.27 -6.92
N PRO A 3 -27.11 7.90 -7.05
CA PRO A 3 -26.02 8.82 -6.80
C PRO A 3 -26.19 10.05 -7.70
N ASN A 4 -26.00 11.26 -7.14
CA ASN A 4 -25.97 12.47 -7.95
C ASN A 4 -24.74 12.41 -8.87
N LEU A 5 -24.98 12.19 -10.17
CA LEU A 5 -23.95 11.99 -11.19
C LEU A 5 -23.38 13.30 -11.73
N ASP A 6 -24.05 14.43 -11.47
CA ASP A 6 -23.70 15.75 -12.04
C ASP A 6 -22.31 16.23 -11.59
N ASN A 7 -21.87 15.79 -10.40
CA ASN A 7 -20.61 16.18 -9.79
C ASN A 7 -19.47 15.18 -10.03
N ILE A 8 -19.66 14.13 -10.85
CA ILE A 8 -18.62 13.12 -11.12
C ILE A 8 -17.36 13.73 -11.73
N PRO A 9 -17.45 14.59 -12.78
CA PRO A 9 -16.27 15.18 -13.39
C PRO A 9 -15.44 15.98 -12.37
N ASP A 10 -16.10 16.77 -11.53
CA ASP A 10 -15.45 17.57 -10.50
C ASP A 10 -14.82 16.70 -9.40
N ARG A 11 -15.49 15.61 -9.01
CA ARG A 11 -14.95 14.65 -8.03
C ARG A 11 -13.73 13.91 -8.57
N ILE A 12 -13.76 13.48 -9.84
CA ILE A 12 -12.61 12.84 -10.49
C ILE A 12 -11.46 13.85 -10.60
N ALA A 13 -11.72 15.05 -11.12
CA ALA A 13 -10.72 16.10 -11.24
C ALA A 13 -10.08 16.45 -9.89
N THR A 14 -10.90 16.56 -8.83
CA THR A 14 -10.42 16.81 -7.48
C THR A 14 -9.59 15.65 -6.94
N THR A 15 -10.02 14.41 -7.17
CA THR A 15 -9.30 13.20 -6.74
C THR A 15 -7.94 13.10 -7.40
N VAL A 16 -7.87 13.29 -8.73
CA VAL A 16 -6.63 13.28 -9.50
C VAL A 16 -5.70 14.42 -9.05
N ARG A 17 -6.24 15.63 -8.83
CA ARG A 17 -5.45 16.78 -8.35
C ARG A 17 -4.91 16.62 -6.93
N ARG A 18 -5.53 15.76 -6.11
CA ARG A 18 -5.10 15.45 -4.73
C ARG A 18 -4.21 14.20 -4.65
N LEU A 19 -3.80 13.63 -5.77
CA LEU A 19 -2.83 12.55 -5.76
C LEU A 19 -1.49 13.04 -5.18
N PRO A 20 -0.85 12.26 -4.29
CA PRO A 20 0.50 12.52 -3.82
C PRO A 20 1.49 12.67 -4.98
N ILE A 21 2.55 13.44 -4.76
CA ILE A 21 3.44 13.87 -5.85
C ILE A 21 4.18 12.70 -6.51
N LEU A 22 4.67 11.72 -5.75
CA LEU A 22 5.41 10.61 -6.35
C LEU A 22 4.48 9.71 -7.16
N THR A 23 3.28 9.42 -6.66
CA THR A 23 2.27 8.67 -7.40
C THR A 23 1.99 9.35 -8.74
N ARG A 24 1.75 10.67 -8.72
CA ARG A 24 1.54 11.44 -9.96
C ARG A 24 2.77 11.40 -10.88
N GLY A 25 3.95 11.57 -10.30
CA GLY A 25 5.22 11.55 -11.02
C GLY A 25 5.49 10.22 -11.70
N LEU A 26 5.25 9.10 -11.00
CA LEU A 26 5.41 7.75 -11.55
C LEU A 26 4.38 7.46 -12.65
N LEU A 27 3.10 7.77 -12.44
CA LEU A 27 2.07 7.61 -13.47
C LEU A 27 2.41 8.43 -14.73
N GLY A 28 2.82 9.69 -14.55
CA GLY A 28 3.25 10.56 -15.65
C GLY A 28 4.50 10.06 -16.36
N LEU A 29 5.51 9.61 -15.60
CA LEU A 29 6.73 9.01 -16.14
C LEU A 29 6.42 7.77 -16.97
N THR A 30 5.54 6.89 -16.49
CA THR A 30 5.09 5.70 -17.23
C THR A 30 4.45 6.10 -18.57
N VAL A 31 3.60 7.12 -18.59
CA VAL A 31 2.98 7.60 -19.84
C VAL A 31 4.05 8.16 -20.80
N VAL A 32 5.00 8.94 -20.30
CA VAL A 32 6.10 9.47 -21.12
C VAL A 32 6.95 8.35 -21.70
N LEU A 33 7.39 7.39 -20.87
CA LEU A 33 8.18 6.24 -21.31
C LEU A 33 7.43 5.38 -22.33
N PHE A 34 6.12 5.18 -22.13
CA PHE A 34 5.27 4.50 -23.09
C PHE A 34 5.24 5.21 -24.45
N ILE A 35 5.07 6.53 -24.48
CA ILE A 35 5.09 7.30 -25.73
C ILE A 35 6.46 7.22 -26.39
N LEU A 36 7.55 7.34 -25.61
CA LEU A 36 8.91 7.19 -26.11
C LEU A 36 9.14 5.81 -26.73
N GLY A 37 8.64 4.74 -26.11
CA GLY A 37 8.69 3.38 -26.65
C GLY A 37 7.87 3.16 -27.93
N ARG A 38 6.97 4.10 -28.30
CA ARG A 38 6.26 4.05 -29.60
C ARG A 38 6.99 4.73 -30.74
N ILE A 39 7.93 5.61 -30.42
CA ILE A 39 8.69 6.38 -31.41
C ILE A 39 10.18 6.01 -31.42
N SER A 40 10.62 5.14 -30.53
CA SER A 40 12.00 4.67 -30.38
C SER A 40 12.06 3.30 -29.70
N ASP A 41 13.22 2.64 -29.73
CA ASP A 41 13.44 1.33 -29.09
C ASP A 41 13.69 1.43 -27.57
N THR A 42 13.12 2.44 -26.90
CA THR A 42 13.31 2.66 -25.46
C THR A 42 12.82 1.48 -24.63
N ASP A 43 11.75 0.79 -25.06
CA ASP A 43 11.20 -0.37 -24.35
C ASP A 43 12.24 -1.49 -24.23
N ALA A 44 12.93 -1.81 -25.34
CA ALA A 44 13.96 -2.85 -25.39
C ALA A 44 15.15 -2.56 -24.45
N VAL A 45 15.37 -1.32 -24.04
CA VAL A 45 16.43 -0.92 -23.09
C VAL A 45 15.97 -1.05 -21.63
N LEU A 46 14.67 -0.92 -21.37
CA LEU A 46 14.10 -0.79 -20.03
C LEU A 46 13.37 -2.04 -19.54
N GLU A 47 12.87 -2.89 -20.44
CA GLU A 47 12.17 -4.12 -20.09
C GLU A 47 13.08 -5.15 -19.42
N LEU A 48 12.48 -6.09 -18.69
CA LEU A 48 13.22 -7.19 -18.09
C LEU A 48 13.30 -8.34 -19.10
N ASP A 49 14.36 -8.33 -19.91
CA ASP A 49 14.69 -9.39 -20.86
C ASP A 49 15.76 -10.31 -20.28
N ASN A 50 15.37 -11.52 -19.87
CA ASN A 50 16.27 -12.48 -19.23
C ASN A 50 17.33 -13.05 -20.18
N GLN A 51 17.09 -13.04 -21.49
CA GLN A 51 18.02 -13.62 -22.45
C GLN A 51 19.27 -12.76 -22.54
N ASN A 52 19.08 -11.45 -22.52
CA ASN A 52 20.16 -10.47 -22.62
C ASN A 52 20.61 -9.89 -21.27
N PHE A 53 19.96 -10.28 -20.16
CA PHE A 53 20.24 -9.74 -18.83
C PHE A 53 21.63 -10.13 -18.30
N GLY A 54 22.44 -9.12 -17.98
CA GLY A 54 23.74 -9.24 -17.32
C GLY A 54 24.01 -8.11 -16.33
N ILE A 55 25.22 -8.09 -15.74
CA ILE A 55 25.62 -7.12 -14.69
C ILE A 55 25.59 -5.68 -15.20
N THR A 56 25.81 -5.46 -16.50
CA THR A 56 25.73 -4.12 -17.12
C THR A 56 24.30 -3.61 -17.29
N GLN A 57 23.29 -4.46 -17.07
CA GLN A 57 21.88 -4.15 -17.27
C GLN A 57 21.07 -4.21 -15.97
N LEU A 58 21.70 -4.03 -14.81
CA LEU A 58 21.03 -4.06 -13.50
C LEU A 58 19.92 -3.01 -13.36
N HIS A 59 19.94 -1.94 -14.16
CA HIS A 59 18.84 -0.97 -14.20
C HIS A 59 17.51 -1.62 -14.59
N ARG A 60 17.53 -2.68 -15.42
CA ARG A 60 16.34 -3.43 -15.84
C ARG A 60 15.58 -4.06 -14.68
N LEU A 61 16.23 -4.33 -13.55
CA LEU A 61 15.58 -4.83 -12.34
C LEU A 61 14.62 -3.81 -11.69
N ASN A 62 14.69 -2.54 -12.10
CA ASN A 62 13.86 -1.46 -11.55
C ASN A 62 13.09 -0.68 -12.62
N THR A 63 13.49 -0.75 -13.89
CA THR A 63 12.82 -0.01 -14.98
C THR A 63 11.67 -0.76 -15.63
N TYR A 64 11.68 -2.10 -15.61
CA TYR A 64 10.65 -2.92 -16.25
C TYR A 64 9.20 -2.61 -15.86
N PRO A 65 8.87 -2.18 -14.61
CA PRO A 65 7.48 -1.92 -14.27
C PRO A 65 6.90 -0.75 -15.07
N PHE A 66 7.73 0.14 -15.58
CA PHE A 66 7.29 1.34 -16.29
C PHE A 66 7.12 1.15 -17.80
N VAL A 67 7.53 0.00 -18.35
CA VAL A 67 7.36 -0.36 -19.77
C VAL A 67 6.00 -1.02 -19.98
N HIS A 68 5.31 -0.72 -21.09
CA HIS A 68 4.02 -1.36 -21.40
C HIS A 68 3.86 -1.61 -22.91
N GLN A 69 3.52 -2.85 -23.28
CA GLN A 69 3.37 -3.29 -24.67
C GLN A 69 2.29 -2.55 -25.49
N GLY A 70 1.20 -2.09 -24.87
CA GLY A 70 0.08 -1.51 -25.60
C GLY A 70 -0.81 -0.62 -24.76
N TRP A 71 -1.70 0.12 -25.43
CA TRP A 71 -2.57 1.14 -24.80
C TRP A 71 -3.50 0.55 -23.73
N ILE A 72 -4.10 -0.61 -24.00
CA ILE A 72 -4.99 -1.29 -23.04
C ILE A 72 -4.20 -1.70 -21.80
N HIS A 73 -3.04 -2.31 -22.00
CA HIS A 73 -2.14 -2.71 -20.91
C HIS A 73 -1.74 -1.49 -20.05
N LEU A 74 -1.36 -0.38 -20.69
CA LEU A 74 -1.03 0.87 -20.00
C LEU A 74 -2.22 1.40 -19.18
N VAL A 75 -3.38 1.58 -19.81
CA VAL A 75 -4.54 2.23 -19.16
C VAL A 75 -5.03 1.41 -17.97
N ILE A 76 -5.16 0.09 -18.11
CA ILE A 76 -5.60 -0.77 -17.02
C ILE A 76 -4.60 -0.71 -15.86
N ASN A 77 -3.29 -0.78 -16.13
CA ASN A 77 -2.27 -0.69 -15.09
C ASN A 77 -2.26 0.67 -14.39
N LEU A 78 -2.35 1.78 -15.14
CA LEU A 78 -2.43 3.12 -14.55
C LEU A 78 -3.63 3.24 -13.62
N LEU A 79 -4.81 2.83 -14.08
CA LEU A 79 -6.03 2.90 -13.26
C LEU A 79 -5.93 2.02 -12.01
N ALA A 80 -5.48 0.77 -12.16
CA ALA A 80 -5.41 -0.19 -11.07
C ALA A 80 -4.32 0.14 -10.04
N VAL A 81 -3.18 0.70 -10.45
CA VAL A 81 -2.08 1.03 -9.53
C VAL A 81 -2.28 2.37 -8.82
N THR A 82 -3.05 3.30 -9.41
CA THR A 82 -3.20 4.67 -8.90
C THR A 82 -3.65 4.68 -7.43
N TYR A 83 -4.71 3.95 -7.11
CA TYR A 83 -5.25 3.92 -5.76
C TYR A 83 -4.27 3.31 -4.74
N PRO A 84 -3.81 2.04 -4.89
CA PRO A 84 -2.93 1.41 -3.90
C PRO A 84 -1.60 2.15 -3.73
N LEU A 85 -1.02 2.68 -4.82
CA LEU A 85 0.21 3.47 -4.75
C LEU A 85 -0.01 4.79 -4.00
N SER A 86 -1.09 5.51 -4.31
CA SER A 86 -1.42 6.77 -3.61
C SER A 86 -1.66 6.56 -2.11
N ARG A 87 -2.30 5.45 -1.76
CA ARG A 87 -2.53 5.05 -0.37
C ARG A 87 -1.21 4.75 0.32
N PHE A 88 -0.36 3.94 -0.29
CA PHE A 88 0.93 3.58 0.27
C PHE A 88 1.83 4.82 0.49
N GLU A 89 1.84 5.76 -0.45
CA GLU A 89 2.55 7.03 -0.31
C GLU A 89 2.03 7.87 0.85
N ARG A 90 0.70 7.94 1.04
CA ARG A 90 0.11 8.64 2.20
C ARG A 90 0.43 7.96 3.52
N GLU A 91 0.42 6.62 3.58
CA GLU A 91 0.70 5.85 4.79
C GLU A 91 2.18 5.91 5.21
N LYS A 92 3.10 5.90 4.23
CA LYS A 92 4.54 5.73 4.50
C LYS A 92 5.38 7.00 4.28
N GLY A 93 4.89 7.96 3.50
CA GLY A 93 5.60 9.16 3.09
C GLY A 93 6.28 9.01 1.73
N THR A 94 6.42 10.12 1.02
CA THR A 94 6.91 10.16 -0.37
C THR A 94 8.31 9.57 -0.53
N LEU A 95 9.27 9.95 0.33
CA LEU A 95 10.65 9.44 0.23
C LEU A 95 10.74 7.94 0.52
N HIS A 96 10.00 7.45 1.51
CA HIS A 96 9.95 6.01 1.81
C HIS A 96 9.39 5.24 0.63
N THR A 97 8.26 5.69 0.08
CA THR A 97 7.63 5.04 -1.07
C THR A 97 8.53 5.04 -2.28
N PHE A 98 9.23 6.14 -2.56
CA PHE A 98 10.21 6.21 -3.65
C PHE A 98 11.25 5.10 -3.50
N LEU A 99 11.93 5.03 -2.35
CA LEU A 99 12.99 4.05 -2.10
C LEU A 99 12.51 2.61 -2.17
N MET A 100 11.30 2.33 -1.69
CA MET A 100 10.72 0.98 -1.78
C MET A 100 10.41 0.60 -3.24
N ILE A 101 9.83 1.51 -4.02
CA ILE A 101 9.47 1.29 -5.43
C ILE A 101 10.73 1.11 -6.29
N VAL A 102 11.72 2.00 -6.21
CA VAL A 102 12.95 1.90 -7.01
C VAL A 102 13.97 0.90 -6.46
N GLY A 103 13.65 0.25 -5.34
CA GLY A 103 14.51 -0.73 -4.69
C GLY A 103 13.78 -2.06 -4.53
N PRO A 104 13.51 -2.52 -3.29
CA PRO A 104 13.09 -3.89 -3.03
C PRO A 104 11.78 -4.30 -3.72
N PHE A 105 10.82 -3.39 -3.93
CA PHE A 105 9.54 -3.76 -4.56
C PHE A 105 9.67 -4.07 -6.06
N SER A 106 10.62 -3.46 -6.76
CA SER A 106 10.90 -3.83 -8.17
C SER A 106 11.98 -4.89 -8.26
N THR A 107 13.07 -4.69 -7.51
CA THR A 107 14.29 -5.50 -7.60
C THR A 107 14.07 -6.94 -7.16
N PHE A 108 13.37 -7.20 -6.05
CA PHE A 108 13.28 -8.57 -5.52
C PHE A 108 12.42 -9.51 -6.39
N PRO A 109 11.23 -9.10 -6.86
CA PRO A 109 10.49 -9.92 -7.81
C PRO A 109 11.28 -10.17 -9.08
N ALA A 110 12.00 -9.17 -9.60
CA ALA A 110 12.82 -9.30 -10.80
C ALA A 110 14.00 -10.26 -10.61
N ILE A 111 14.76 -10.14 -9.51
CA ILE A 111 15.87 -11.06 -9.22
C ILE A 111 15.36 -12.50 -9.10
N GLY A 112 14.27 -12.71 -8.36
CA GLY A 112 13.67 -14.04 -8.21
C GLY A 112 13.19 -14.59 -9.55
N TYR A 113 12.55 -13.76 -10.37
CA TYR A 113 12.05 -14.12 -11.69
C TYR A 113 13.21 -14.51 -12.61
N THR A 114 14.21 -13.64 -12.76
CA THR A 114 15.38 -13.89 -13.60
C THR A 114 16.14 -15.13 -13.16
N ALA A 115 16.32 -15.35 -11.86
CA ALA A 115 17.01 -16.54 -11.35
C ALA A 115 16.24 -17.82 -11.71
N ILE A 116 14.94 -17.87 -11.42
CA ILE A 116 14.12 -19.06 -11.67
C ILE A 116 13.95 -19.29 -13.18
N ASP A 117 13.70 -18.24 -13.96
CA ASP A 117 13.55 -18.32 -15.41
C ASP A 117 14.81 -18.85 -16.10
N LYS A 118 15.99 -18.35 -15.70
CA LYS A 118 17.27 -18.84 -16.23
C LYS A 118 17.57 -20.28 -15.82
N LEU A 119 17.21 -20.68 -14.59
CA LEU A 119 17.52 -22.02 -14.08
C LEU A 119 16.57 -23.10 -14.61
N PHE A 120 15.29 -22.78 -14.79
CA PHE A 120 14.25 -23.78 -15.06
C PHE A 120 13.52 -23.62 -16.39
N PHE A 121 13.52 -22.42 -16.98
CA PHE A 121 12.70 -22.08 -18.15
C PHE A 121 13.51 -21.59 -19.36
N GLY A 122 14.83 -21.71 -19.31
CA GLY A 122 15.73 -21.42 -20.44
C GLY A 122 16.06 -19.93 -20.62
N GLY A 123 15.59 -19.05 -19.74
CA GLY A 123 15.99 -17.65 -19.70
C GLY A 123 15.49 -16.77 -20.84
N ASN A 124 14.42 -17.16 -21.55
CA ASN A 124 13.88 -16.40 -22.68
C ASN A 124 12.71 -15.49 -22.27
N GLY A 125 12.44 -15.36 -20.97
CA GLY A 125 11.35 -14.56 -20.46
C GLY A 125 11.59 -13.07 -20.62
N ILE A 126 10.59 -12.37 -21.16
CA ILE A 126 10.52 -10.91 -21.20
C ILE A 126 9.35 -10.47 -20.32
N TYR A 127 9.58 -9.47 -19.47
CA TYR A 127 8.54 -8.93 -18.62
C TYR A 127 8.58 -7.40 -18.53
N TYR A 128 7.38 -6.80 -18.47
CA TYR A 128 7.15 -5.37 -18.36
C TYR A 128 5.79 -5.07 -17.70
N GLY A 129 5.65 -3.90 -17.07
CA GLY A 129 4.36 -3.37 -16.61
C GLY A 129 4.20 -3.27 -15.10
N MET A 130 3.35 -2.33 -14.67
CA MET A 130 3.14 -2.00 -13.26
C MET A 130 2.29 -3.02 -12.50
N SER A 131 1.85 -4.09 -13.17
CA SER A 131 1.05 -5.16 -12.58
C SER A 131 1.77 -5.85 -11.42
N VAL A 132 3.11 -5.83 -11.43
CA VAL A 132 3.94 -6.24 -10.29
C VAL A 132 3.56 -5.48 -9.01
N PHE A 133 3.35 -4.16 -9.08
CA PHE A 133 2.95 -3.36 -7.93
C PHE A 133 1.49 -3.60 -7.55
N ILE A 134 0.61 -3.80 -8.53
CA ILE A 134 -0.81 -4.05 -8.29
C ILE A 134 -0.99 -5.32 -7.47
N VAL A 135 -0.41 -6.45 -7.92
CA VAL A 135 -0.53 -7.73 -7.20
C VAL A 135 0.21 -7.71 -5.87
N MET A 136 1.34 -7.00 -5.80
CA MET A 136 2.10 -6.83 -4.57
C MET A 136 1.30 -6.06 -3.50
N PHE A 137 0.71 -4.91 -3.86
CA PHE A 137 -0.13 -4.15 -2.92
C PHE A 137 -1.39 -4.93 -2.55
N ALA A 138 -1.99 -5.68 -3.48
CA ALA A 138 -3.11 -6.55 -3.18
C ALA A 138 -2.72 -7.63 -2.14
N ALA A 139 -1.55 -8.24 -2.27
CA ALA A 139 -1.03 -9.21 -1.29
C ALA A 139 -0.74 -8.56 0.08
N MET A 140 -0.21 -7.32 0.09
CA MET A 140 -0.01 -6.56 1.33
C MET A 140 -1.35 -6.33 2.05
N ASP A 141 -2.36 -5.87 1.32
CA ASP A 141 -3.68 -5.60 1.88
C ASP A 141 -4.39 -6.88 2.32
N ALA A 142 -4.32 -7.95 1.54
CA ALA A 142 -4.81 -9.28 1.92
C ALA A 142 -4.21 -9.75 3.25
N THR A 143 -2.89 -9.57 3.42
CA THR A 143 -2.16 -9.95 4.64
C THR A 143 -2.61 -9.11 5.83
N ARG A 144 -2.77 -7.79 5.63
CA ARG A 144 -3.27 -6.88 6.67
C ARG A 144 -4.69 -7.23 7.08
N ILE A 145 -5.59 -7.43 6.11
CA ILE A 145 -6.99 -7.83 6.35
C ILE A 145 -7.03 -9.15 7.11
N TYR A 146 -6.21 -10.15 6.74
CA TYR A 146 -6.17 -11.43 7.43
C TYR A 146 -5.81 -11.32 8.92
N LYS A 147 -4.93 -10.39 9.30
CA LYS A 147 -4.60 -10.13 10.71
C LYS A 147 -5.81 -9.64 11.53
N TYR A 148 -6.74 -8.90 10.92
CA TYR A 148 -7.91 -8.34 11.62
C TYR A 148 -9.18 -9.16 11.43
N LYS A 149 -9.39 -9.71 10.24
CA LYS A 149 -10.54 -10.52 9.81
C LYS A 149 -10.03 -11.74 9.05
N PRO A 150 -9.66 -12.84 9.74
CA PRO A 150 -9.00 -13.97 9.10
C PRO A 150 -9.90 -14.76 8.15
N TYR A 151 -11.22 -14.69 8.32
CA TYR A 151 -12.17 -15.46 7.51
C TYR A 151 -13.34 -14.60 7.01
N TYR A 152 -13.77 -14.89 5.79
CA TYR A 152 -15.09 -14.56 5.28
C TYR A 152 -16.01 -15.77 5.43
N TRP A 153 -17.26 -15.52 5.79
CA TRP A 153 -18.30 -16.53 5.82
C TRP A 153 -19.09 -16.48 4.52
N VAL A 154 -19.00 -17.55 3.72
CA VAL A 154 -19.72 -17.67 2.45
C VAL A 154 -20.44 -19.00 2.44
N SER A 155 -21.78 -18.97 2.40
CA SER A 155 -22.63 -20.17 2.38
C SER A 155 -22.27 -21.22 3.45
N GLY A 156 -21.97 -20.77 4.68
CA GLY A 156 -21.59 -21.64 5.80
C GLY A 156 -20.13 -22.10 5.83
N TYR A 157 -19.34 -21.79 4.80
CA TYR A 157 -17.90 -22.11 4.75
C TYR A 157 -17.04 -20.93 5.20
N ARG A 158 -15.94 -21.23 5.90
CA ARG A 158 -14.90 -20.27 6.28
C ARG A 158 -13.86 -20.19 5.18
N ILE A 159 -13.86 -19.08 4.45
CA ILE A 159 -12.86 -18.81 3.41
C ILE A 159 -11.81 -17.87 4.02
N PRO A 160 -10.51 -18.21 4.03
CA PRO A 160 -9.47 -17.30 4.50
C PRO A 160 -9.52 -15.99 3.72
N SER A 161 -9.41 -14.84 4.40
CA SER A 161 -9.62 -13.55 3.75
C SER A 161 -8.55 -13.15 2.72
N TRP A 162 -7.40 -13.81 2.74
CA TRP A 162 -6.38 -13.69 1.70
C TRP A 162 -6.69 -14.52 0.45
N ALA A 163 -7.49 -15.58 0.58
CA ALA A 163 -7.72 -16.54 -0.50
C ALA A 163 -8.41 -15.93 -1.73
N PRO A 164 -9.41 -15.01 -1.60
CA PRO A 164 -9.99 -14.35 -2.76
C PRO A 164 -8.97 -13.55 -3.59
N VAL A 165 -8.00 -12.89 -2.95
CA VAL A 165 -6.99 -12.09 -3.65
C VAL A 165 -6.04 -13.00 -4.45
N VAL A 166 -5.51 -14.04 -3.81
CA VAL A 166 -4.62 -15.01 -4.48
C VAL A 166 -5.38 -15.74 -5.59
N GLY A 167 -6.60 -16.22 -5.31
CA GLY A 167 -7.43 -16.92 -6.27
C GLY A 167 -7.77 -16.08 -7.49
N PHE A 168 -8.14 -14.81 -7.28
CA PHE A 168 -8.43 -13.89 -8.39
C PHE A 168 -7.21 -13.65 -9.27
N VAL A 169 -6.03 -13.38 -8.67
CA VAL A 169 -4.78 -13.19 -9.44
C VAL A 169 -4.46 -14.45 -10.24
N LEU A 170 -4.46 -15.63 -9.62
CA LEU A 170 -4.17 -16.88 -10.32
C LEU A 170 -5.14 -17.16 -11.47
N VAL A 171 -6.44 -16.87 -11.28
CA VAL A 171 -7.44 -17.03 -12.34
C VAL A 171 -7.15 -16.08 -13.52
N LEU A 172 -6.82 -14.82 -13.25
CA LEU A 172 -6.45 -13.88 -14.31
C LEU A 172 -5.19 -14.33 -15.06
N GLU A 173 -4.16 -14.76 -14.34
CA GLU A 173 -2.92 -15.24 -14.95
C GLU A 173 -3.17 -16.45 -15.87
N ILE A 174 -3.87 -17.47 -15.38
CA ILE A 174 -4.04 -18.73 -16.09
C ILE A 174 -5.03 -18.59 -17.26
N PHE A 175 -6.15 -17.92 -17.04
CA PHE A 175 -7.27 -17.94 -17.99
C PHE A 175 -7.40 -16.67 -18.84
N VAL A 176 -6.83 -15.53 -18.43
CA VAL A 176 -6.98 -14.26 -19.15
C VAL A 176 -5.67 -13.85 -19.84
N PHE A 177 -4.53 -13.99 -19.16
CA PHE A 177 -3.23 -13.51 -19.66
C PHE A 177 -2.35 -14.61 -20.26
N GLY A 178 -2.89 -15.82 -20.42
CA GLY A 178 -2.20 -16.96 -21.04
C GLY A 178 -0.94 -17.40 -20.29
N GLY A 179 -0.86 -17.10 -18.99
CA GLY A 179 0.29 -17.38 -18.14
C GLY A 179 1.52 -16.48 -18.40
N THR A 180 1.43 -15.44 -19.23
CA THR A 180 2.58 -14.56 -19.45
C THR A 180 2.80 -13.68 -18.20
N GLY A 181 3.89 -13.92 -17.47
CA GLY A 181 4.22 -13.14 -16.26
C GLY A 181 3.74 -13.71 -14.92
N TRP A 182 3.12 -14.91 -14.90
CA TRP A 182 2.60 -15.51 -13.66
C TRP A 182 3.67 -15.63 -12.55
N LEU A 183 4.90 -15.99 -12.93
CA LEU A 183 5.98 -16.24 -11.99
C LEU A 183 6.40 -14.97 -11.27
N ILE A 184 6.60 -13.87 -12.00
CA ILE A 184 6.99 -12.61 -11.37
C ILE A 184 5.85 -12.03 -10.53
N HIS A 185 4.59 -12.25 -10.91
CA HIS A 185 3.44 -11.87 -10.09
C HIS A 185 3.36 -12.66 -8.79
N VAL A 186 3.63 -13.98 -8.81
CA VAL A 186 3.71 -14.80 -7.59
C VAL A 186 4.84 -14.31 -6.68
N LEU A 187 6.01 -13.99 -7.25
CA LEU A 187 7.13 -13.44 -6.50
C LEU A 187 6.82 -12.05 -5.92
N ALA A 188 6.11 -11.20 -6.67
CA ALA A 188 5.65 -9.90 -6.22
C ALA A 188 4.63 -10.01 -5.07
N MET A 189 3.70 -10.95 -5.16
CA MET A 189 2.79 -11.28 -4.06
C MET A 189 3.56 -11.77 -2.83
N ALA A 190 4.59 -12.61 -3.02
CA ALA A 190 5.43 -13.08 -1.91
C ALA A 190 6.19 -11.92 -1.24
N VAL A 191 6.74 -10.99 -2.01
CA VAL A 191 7.38 -9.77 -1.48
C VAL A 191 6.36 -8.90 -0.74
N GLY A 192 5.15 -8.73 -1.28
CA GLY A 192 4.08 -7.97 -0.63
C GLY A 192 3.62 -8.61 0.69
N TRP A 193 3.45 -9.93 0.70
CA TRP A 193 3.16 -10.69 1.92
C TRP A 193 4.31 -10.55 2.93
N ALA A 194 5.56 -10.69 2.51
CA ALA A 194 6.72 -10.59 3.40
C ALA A 194 6.87 -9.18 4.01
N TYR A 195 6.58 -8.15 3.21
CA TYR A 195 6.55 -6.77 3.68
C TYR A 195 5.44 -6.54 4.72
N ALA A 196 4.20 -6.94 4.43
CA ALA A 196 3.07 -6.78 5.35
C ALA A 196 3.16 -7.68 6.60
N SER A 197 3.90 -8.78 6.51
CA SER A 197 4.25 -9.67 7.62
C SER A 197 5.45 -9.20 8.43
N GLU A 198 5.99 -8.01 8.14
CA GLU A 198 7.10 -7.39 8.88
C GLU A 198 8.45 -8.13 8.75
N TYR A 199 8.60 -9.05 7.80
CA TYR A 199 9.87 -9.73 7.51
C TYR A 199 10.87 -8.85 6.78
N LEU A 200 10.39 -7.85 6.02
CA LEU A 200 11.25 -6.93 5.26
C LEU A 200 11.61 -5.65 6.03
N LYS A 201 11.47 -5.63 7.38
CA LYS A 201 11.82 -4.46 8.21
C LYS A 201 13.24 -3.96 8.01
N LEU A 202 14.19 -4.85 7.72
CA LEU A 202 15.59 -4.48 7.48
C LEU A 202 15.77 -3.64 6.20
N LEU A 203 14.85 -3.76 5.25
CA LEU A 203 14.91 -3.05 3.97
C LEU A 203 14.17 -1.71 4.04
N GLU A 204 13.37 -1.49 5.08
CA GLU A 204 12.75 -0.19 5.30
C GLU A 204 13.86 0.82 5.64
N PRO A 205 13.99 1.91 4.85
CA PRO A 205 14.99 2.93 5.16
C PRO A 205 14.73 3.48 6.57
N PRO A 206 15.76 3.56 7.45
CA PRO A 206 15.55 3.98 8.83
C PRO A 206 14.94 5.37 8.91
N GLU A 207 13.89 5.54 9.72
CA GLU A 207 13.18 6.83 9.82
C GLU A 207 14.11 7.99 10.19
N LYS A 208 15.16 7.73 10.99
CA LYS A 208 16.18 8.75 11.32
C LYS A 208 16.90 9.28 10.08
N VAL A 209 17.25 8.40 9.15
CA VAL A 209 17.92 8.77 7.89
C VAL A 209 16.95 9.52 6.99
N LEU A 210 15.72 9.03 6.86
CA LEU A 210 14.69 9.71 6.09
C LEU A 210 14.41 11.12 6.64
N LYS A 211 14.22 11.27 7.96
CA LYS A 211 14.01 12.58 8.61
C LYS A 211 15.21 13.51 8.45
N PHE A 212 16.42 12.96 8.50
CA PHE A 212 17.65 13.72 8.23
C PHE A 212 17.66 14.25 6.79
N VAL A 213 17.40 13.40 5.81
CA VAL A 213 17.35 13.77 4.38
C VAL A 213 16.23 14.78 4.14
N GLU A 214 15.03 14.54 4.66
CA GLU A 214 13.91 15.48 4.56
C GLU A 214 14.28 16.83 5.16
N THR A 215 14.94 16.86 6.33
CA THR A 215 15.34 18.11 6.98
C THR A 215 16.37 18.90 6.18
N LYS A 216 17.33 18.22 5.55
CA LYS A 216 18.31 18.85 4.66
C LYS A 216 17.68 19.38 3.38
N LEU A 217 16.69 18.67 2.84
CA LEU A 217 15.99 19.00 1.60
C LEU A 217 14.70 19.80 1.81
N ARG A 218 14.39 20.23 3.04
CA ARG A 218 13.23 21.07 3.38
C ARG A 218 13.06 22.29 2.45
N PRO A 219 14.11 23.04 2.07
CA PRO A 219 13.95 24.17 1.14
C PRO A 219 13.42 23.75 -0.24
N LEU A 220 13.70 22.52 -0.66
CA LEU A 220 13.22 21.95 -1.91
C LEU A 220 11.81 21.36 -1.75
N PHE A 221 11.61 20.48 -0.76
CA PHE A 221 10.34 19.78 -0.57
C PHE A 221 9.19 20.70 -0.14
N SER A 222 9.47 21.80 0.57
CA SER A 222 8.45 22.80 0.91
C SER A 222 7.85 23.51 -0.31
N ARG A 223 8.53 23.49 -1.45
CA ARG A 223 8.04 24.06 -2.71
C ARG A 223 7.25 23.07 -3.55
N ILE A 224 7.31 21.78 -3.22
CA ILE A 224 6.66 20.72 -3.98
C ILE A 224 5.26 20.50 -3.40
N PRO A 225 4.19 20.83 -4.14
CA PRO A 225 2.84 20.60 -3.65
C PRO A 225 2.56 19.09 -3.58
N PHE A 226 1.76 18.67 -2.59
CA PHE A 226 1.36 17.27 -2.38
C PHE A 226 2.51 16.30 -2.07
N TYR A 227 3.66 16.81 -1.62
CA TYR A 227 4.69 15.98 -0.98
C TYR A 227 4.18 15.49 0.40
N VAL A 228 4.26 14.20 0.65
CA VAL A 228 3.88 13.59 1.94
C VAL A 228 5.14 13.44 2.79
N THR A 229 5.30 14.34 3.77
CA THR A 229 6.39 14.26 4.75
C THR A 229 6.15 13.13 5.74
N LEU A 230 7.22 12.66 6.38
CA LEU A 230 7.10 11.62 7.40
C LEU A 230 6.21 12.01 8.58
N ASP A 231 6.18 13.29 8.94
CA ASP A 231 5.38 13.78 10.06
C ASP A 231 3.90 14.04 9.66
N ALA A 232 3.61 14.22 8.37
CA ALA A 232 2.26 14.44 7.85
C ALA A 232 1.62 13.18 7.26
N ARG A 233 2.30 12.02 7.32
CA ARG A 233 1.79 10.77 6.78
C ARG A 233 0.58 10.28 7.59
N ASP A 234 -0.39 9.71 6.89
CA ASP A 234 -1.60 9.16 7.49
C ASP A 234 -1.24 7.88 8.25
N THR A 235 -0.96 8.02 9.54
CA THR A 235 -0.63 6.86 10.41
C THR A 235 -1.88 6.04 10.72
N ALA A 236 -3.06 6.64 10.56
CA ALA A 236 -4.33 5.93 10.56
C ALA A 236 -4.45 5.17 9.24
N GLY A 237 -4.00 3.91 9.23
CA GLY A 237 -4.15 3.01 8.09
C GLY A 237 -5.62 2.85 7.73
N HIS A 238 -6.09 3.64 6.77
CA HIS A 238 -7.40 3.47 6.17
C HIS A 238 -7.35 2.23 5.28
N THR A 239 -7.48 1.05 5.90
CA THR A 239 -7.98 -0.11 5.17
C THR A 239 -9.38 0.25 4.73
N LEU A 240 -9.52 0.65 3.47
CA LEU A 240 -10.78 1.01 2.85
C LEU A 240 -11.54 -0.30 2.66
N VAL A 241 -12.12 -0.78 3.75
CA VAL A 241 -13.18 -1.78 3.70
C VAL A 241 -14.28 -1.09 2.90
N LEU A 242 -14.58 -1.59 1.71
CA LEU A 242 -15.78 -1.17 1.01
C LEU A 242 -16.93 -1.24 2.04
N PRO A 243 -17.86 -0.27 2.08
CA PRO A 243 -19.08 -0.43 2.84
C PRO A 243 -19.84 -1.62 2.23
N THR A 244 -19.50 -2.83 2.67
CA THR A 244 -20.31 -4.02 2.46
C THR A 244 -21.58 -3.74 3.22
N PHE A 245 -22.67 -3.63 2.47
CA PHE A 245 -24.07 -3.51 2.85
C PHE A 245 -24.30 -3.42 4.35
N SER A 246 -24.90 -2.30 4.77
CA SER A 246 -25.47 -2.09 6.09
C SER A 246 -25.84 -3.42 6.72
N GLU A 247 -25.09 -3.84 7.74
CA GLU A 247 -25.60 -4.85 8.64
C GLU A 247 -26.87 -4.22 9.20
N GLU A 248 -28.00 -4.78 8.76
CA GLU A 248 -29.32 -4.39 9.19
C GLU A 248 -29.29 -4.31 10.71
N THR A 249 -29.39 -3.09 11.23
CA THR A 249 -29.60 -2.82 12.65
C THR A 249 -30.96 -3.39 13.04
N GLY A 250 -31.02 -4.71 13.18
CA GLY A 250 -32.03 -5.45 13.90
C GLY A 250 -31.63 -5.47 15.35
N ALA A 251 -32.44 -4.82 16.18
CA ALA A 251 -32.23 -4.62 17.61
C ALA A 251 -31.78 -5.89 18.36
N ARG A 252 -30.50 -5.95 18.77
CA ARG A 252 -30.02 -6.61 19.98
C ARG A 252 -28.53 -6.33 20.22
N GLY A 253 -28.25 -5.53 21.25
CA GLY A 253 -26.93 -5.44 21.90
C GLY A 253 -25.89 -4.60 21.14
N GLY A 254 -25.82 -3.31 21.47
CA GLY A 254 -24.75 -2.44 20.97
C GLY A 254 -23.37 -2.93 21.39
N ILE A 255 -22.57 -3.33 20.41
CA ILE A 255 -21.11 -3.38 20.55
C ILE A 255 -20.59 -2.12 19.88
N ASP A 256 -20.17 -1.18 20.74
CA ASP A 256 -19.48 0.02 20.34
C ASP A 256 -18.18 -0.39 19.61
N MET A 257 -18.06 -0.05 18.33
CA MET A 257 -16.84 -0.28 17.58
C MET A 257 -15.74 0.60 18.18
N PRO A 258 -14.63 0.06 18.71
CA PRO A 258 -13.56 0.88 19.25
C PRO A 258 -13.01 1.72 18.11
N SER A 259 -13.11 3.05 18.25
CA SER A 259 -12.38 4.00 17.41
C SER A 259 -10.93 3.52 17.27
N LEU A 260 -10.42 3.44 16.04
CA LEU A 260 -9.04 3.09 15.70
C LEU A 260 -8.05 4.17 16.22
N ARG A 261 -8.01 4.38 17.54
CA ARG A 261 -6.95 5.10 18.24
C ARG A 261 -5.90 4.05 18.61
N MET A 262 -4.75 4.11 17.94
CA MET A 262 -3.52 3.57 18.48
C MET A 262 -3.29 4.23 19.86
N ASN A 263 -3.50 3.47 20.94
CA ASN A 263 -3.15 3.90 22.28
C ASN A 263 -1.66 3.58 22.49
N PRO A 264 -0.76 4.59 22.63
CA PRO A 264 0.63 4.32 22.92
C PRO A 264 0.75 3.94 24.39
N ARG A 265 0.54 2.66 24.71
CA ARG A 265 0.70 2.13 26.06
C ARG A 265 1.81 1.09 26.10
N ASN A 266 3.04 1.59 26.13
CA ASN A 266 4.17 0.97 26.82
C ASN A 266 4.99 2.09 27.46
N SER A 267 4.41 2.69 28.51
CA SER A 267 5.15 3.46 29.50
C SER A 267 4.95 2.76 30.85
N PRO A 268 6.02 2.45 31.60
CA PRO A 268 5.90 1.79 32.89
C PRO A 268 5.17 2.69 33.91
N PRO A 269 4.46 2.11 34.89
CA PRO A 269 3.70 2.88 35.86
C PRO A 269 4.66 3.66 36.76
N ALA A 270 4.53 4.98 36.77
CA ALA A 270 5.16 5.82 37.78
C ALA A 270 4.51 5.54 39.14
N SER A 271 5.30 5.02 40.07
CA SER A 271 4.97 4.97 41.49
C SER A 271 4.99 6.39 42.06
N VAL A 272 3.86 6.86 42.57
CA VAL A 272 3.81 8.04 43.44
C VAL A 272 3.04 7.66 44.70
N GLY A 273 3.79 7.46 45.77
CA GLY A 273 3.27 7.42 47.13
C GLY A 273 3.25 8.83 47.75
N GLY A 274 2.29 9.03 48.64
CA GLY A 274 2.54 9.66 49.94
C GLY A 274 2.43 11.19 50.09
N SER A 275 1.44 11.57 50.92
CA SER A 275 1.49 12.63 51.96
C SER A 275 1.01 14.05 51.64
N GLY A 276 -0.09 14.44 52.31
CA GLY A 276 -0.04 15.51 53.30
C GLY A 276 -0.72 16.86 52.99
N ASN A 277 -1.51 17.33 53.99
CA ASN A 277 -1.96 18.71 54.27
C ASN A 277 -3.27 19.16 53.57
N GLY A 278 -4.30 19.73 54.20
CA GLY A 278 -4.65 20.19 55.56
C GLY A 278 -6.00 20.94 55.40
N GLY A 279 -7.05 20.66 56.18
CA GLY A 279 -7.44 21.47 57.34
C GLY A 279 -8.61 22.44 57.07
N ASN A 280 -9.61 22.42 57.96
CA ASN A 280 -10.59 23.47 58.33
C ASN A 280 -12.08 23.50 57.82
N PHE A 281 -12.96 23.06 58.74
CA PHE A 281 -14.08 23.78 59.43
C PHE A 281 -15.47 24.04 58.80
N GLY A 282 -16.49 23.68 59.62
CA GLY A 282 -17.86 24.22 59.69
C GLY A 282 -18.94 23.27 59.15
N GLY A 283 -19.99 22.82 59.83
CA GLY A 283 -20.61 23.16 61.11
C GLY A 283 -22.15 23.02 60.96
N ALA A 284 -22.77 22.30 61.90
CA ALA A 284 -24.21 22.29 62.29
C ALA A 284 -25.28 21.64 61.37
N GLY A 285 -26.14 20.80 61.98
CA GLY A 285 -27.51 20.51 61.50
C GLY A 285 -28.07 19.11 61.77
N ARG A 286 -28.58 18.86 62.99
CA ARG A 286 -29.48 17.73 63.34
C ARG A 286 -30.85 17.91 62.67
N THR A 287 -31.51 16.82 62.26
CA THR A 287 -32.85 16.41 62.77
C THR A 287 -33.19 14.97 62.36
N LEU A 288 -33.72 14.22 63.33
CA LEU A 288 -34.42 12.94 63.21
C LEU A 288 -35.83 13.15 62.65
N GLY A 289 -36.38 12.15 61.96
CA GLY A 289 -37.79 12.12 61.59
C GLY A 289 -38.18 10.81 60.91
N THR A 290 -38.76 9.92 61.71
CA THR A 290 -39.35 8.63 61.38
C THR A 290 -40.68 8.75 60.66
N SER A 291 -40.94 7.85 59.72
CA SER A 291 -42.17 7.05 59.59
C SER A 291 -41.91 5.92 58.60
#